data_AF-A0A7J5VF71-F1
#
_entry.id   AF-A0A7J5VF71-F1
#
_cell.length_a   1.000
_cell.length_b   1.000
_cell.length_c   1.000
_cell.angle_alpha   90.00
_cell.angle_beta   90.00
_cell.angle_gamma   90.00
#
_symmetry.space_group_name_H-M   'P 1'
#
loop_
_entity.id
_entity.type
_entity.pdbx_description
1 polymer ?
#
loop_
_entity_poly.entity_id
_entity_poly.type
_entity_poly.pdbx_seq_one_letter_code
_entity_poly.pdbx_strand_id
1 'polypeptide(L)'
;MLIHAKILIYLMIAAVILAGCSTKAVIDNANGQKGPVEKSSGIFSKESSDKELFEEALSYLSNKKKEPNYNEAKAKLENLLHQFPKSKWAAAAQALLSSLDRISALQVQIKQEKQKVQGDQVKLTKEIEGLRDNGKQIEGKYSAEIVRLQQENEQLKKDIQQLKNLEIQLEKREKMLR
;
A
#
# COMPACT_ATOMS: atom_id res chain seq x y z
N MET A 1 1.42 20.43 -24.53
CA MET A 1 2.02 20.93 -23.27
C MET A 1 2.23 19.86 -22.19
N LEU A 2 1.28 18.95 -21.96
CA LEU A 2 1.41 17.89 -20.92
C LEU A 2 2.54 16.87 -21.18
N ILE A 3 2.86 16.59 -22.45
CA ILE A 3 3.89 15.62 -22.84
C ILE A 3 5.30 16.17 -22.60
N HIS A 4 5.52 17.46 -22.88
CA HIS A 4 6.81 18.11 -22.63
C HIS A 4 7.11 18.25 -21.13
N ALA A 5 6.09 18.45 -20.30
CA ALA A 5 6.23 18.44 -18.84
C ALA A 5 6.69 17.07 -18.31
N LYS A 6 6.17 15.96 -18.84
CA LYS A 6 6.60 14.61 -18.45
C LYS A 6 8.04 14.33 -18.84
N ILE A 7 8.46 14.73 -20.05
CA ILE A 7 9.84 14.55 -20.53
C ILE A 7 10.82 15.35 -19.67
N LEU A 8 10.47 16.59 -19.30
CA LEU A 8 11.26 17.42 -18.39
C LEU A 8 11.42 16.78 -17.00
N ILE A 9 10.36 16.16 -16.46
CA ILE A 9 10.42 15.47 -15.16
C ILE A 9 11.37 14.26 -15.22
N TYR A 10 11.30 13.44 -16.28
CA TYR A 10 12.21 12.31 -16.44
C TYR A 10 13.68 12.75 -16.59
N LEU A 11 13.93 13.85 -17.31
CA LEU A 11 15.28 14.41 -17.44
C LEU A 11 15.83 14.91 -16.10
N MET A 12 15.00 15.54 -15.27
CA MET A 12 15.42 15.98 -13.93
C MET A 12 15.74 14.81 -13.00
N ILE A 13 14.95 13.74 -13.03
CA ILE A 13 15.21 12.53 -12.23
C ILE A 13 16.52 11.86 -12.67
N ALA A 14 16.78 11.76 -13.98
CA ALA A 14 18.02 11.20 -14.51
C ALA A 14 19.26 12.04 -14.13
N ALA A 15 19.14 13.36 -14.14
CA ALA A 15 20.23 14.27 -13.76
C ALA A 15 20.61 14.14 -12.27
N VAL A 16 19.63 13.92 -11.38
CA VAL A 16 19.88 13.73 -9.95
C VAL A 16 20.61 12.42 -9.65
N ILE A 17 20.35 11.36 -10.43
CA ILE A 17 21.01 10.06 -10.27
C ILE A 17 22.47 10.12 -10.77
N LEU A 18 22.76 10.89 -11.81
CA LEU A 18 24.10 11.04 -12.36
C LEU A 18 25.03 11.97 -11.55
N ALA A 19 24.47 12.86 -10.71
CA ALA A 19 25.25 13.75 -9.85
C ALA A 19 25.73 13.12 -8.53
N GLY A 20 25.39 11.84 -8.27
CA GLY A 20 25.64 11.16 -6.99
C GLY A 20 26.97 10.40 -6.84
N CYS A 21 27.91 10.48 -7.79
CA CYS A 21 29.19 9.78 -7.70
C CYS A 21 30.37 10.76 -7.52
N SER A 22 30.63 11.17 -6.28
CA SER A 22 31.96 11.66 -5.88
C SER A 22 32.17 11.51 -4.38
N THR A 23 32.71 10.37 -3.97
CA THR A 23 33.47 10.29 -2.72
C THR A 23 34.80 9.61 -2.99
N LYS A 24 35.84 10.42 -2.82
CA LYS A 24 37.27 10.14 -2.93
C LYS A 24 37.67 8.87 -2.15
N ALA A 25 38.54 8.06 -2.77
CA ALA A 25 39.41 7.12 -2.08
C ALA A 25 40.77 7.78 -1.85
N VAL A 26 41.28 7.71 -0.61
CA VAL A 26 42.66 8.08 -0.22
C VAL A 26 43.17 7.00 0.77
N ILE A 27 44.04 6.11 0.27
CA ILE A 27 45.44 5.79 0.68
C ILE A 27 45.74 5.82 2.22
N ASP A 28 46.41 4.88 2.90
CA ASP A 28 47.53 3.99 2.55
C ASP A 28 47.74 2.77 3.50
N ASN A 29 48.57 1.84 3.00
CA ASN A 29 49.32 0.68 3.49
C ASN A 29 49.61 0.42 5.00
N ALA A 30 49.62 -0.87 5.40
CA ALA A 30 50.78 -1.55 6.05
C ALA A 30 50.56 -3.07 6.27
N ASN A 31 51.36 -3.85 5.54
CA ASN A 31 51.97 -5.17 5.79
C ASN A 31 51.64 -5.98 7.07
N GLY A 32 51.40 -7.29 6.94
CA GLY A 32 51.37 -8.21 8.10
C GLY A 32 50.81 -9.62 7.82
N GLN A 33 51.61 -10.48 7.22
CA GLN A 33 51.41 -11.93 7.09
C GLN A 33 51.50 -12.63 8.47
N LYS A 34 50.54 -13.51 8.83
CA LYS A 34 50.74 -14.79 9.58
C LYS A 34 49.43 -15.49 10.00
N GLY A 35 49.20 -16.68 9.42
CA GLY A 35 48.68 -17.89 10.09
C GLY A 35 47.17 -18.03 10.38
N PRO A 36 46.54 -19.18 10.07
CA PRO A 36 45.28 -19.56 10.69
C PRO A 36 45.57 -20.07 12.10
N VAL A 37 45.12 -19.35 13.13
CA VAL A 37 45.15 -19.85 14.51
C VAL A 37 44.01 -20.85 14.65
N GLU A 38 44.37 -22.13 14.69
CA GLU A 38 43.52 -23.20 15.18
C GLU A 38 42.96 -22.81 16.55
N LYS A 39 41.64 -22.96 16.65
CA LYS A 39 40.88 -22.83 17.89
C LYS A 39 41.44 -23.80 18.92
N SER A 40 42.22 -23.30 19.87
CA SER A 40 42.34 -23.95 21.16
C SER A 40 40.99 -23.82 21.86
N SER A 41 40.22 -24.90 21.81
CA SER A 41 39.05 -25.13 22.63
C SER A 41 39.48 -25.17 24.10
N GLY A 42 39.51 -23.99 24.71
CA GLY A 42 39.66 -23.80 26.14
C GLY A 42 38.38 -24.21 26.86
N ILE A 43 38.52 -25.10 27.84
CA ILE A 43 37.51 -25.73 28.70
C ILE A 43 36.81 -24.74 29.66
N PHE A 44 37.02 -23.44 29.48
CA PHE A 44 36.20 -22.41 30.13
C PHE A 44 35.09 -22.02 29.17
N SER A 45 33.88 -22.54 29.39
CA SER A 45 32.67 -21.84 28.96
C SER A 45 32.68 -20.48 29.65
N LYS A 46 33.30 -19.48 28.99
CA LYS A 46 33.39 -18.11 29.49
C LYS A 46 31.95 -17.63 29.62
N GLU A 47 31.42 -17.66 30.84
CA GLU A 47 30.15 -17.01 31.15
C GLU A 47 30.24 -15.59 30.60
N SER A 48 29.29 -15.27 29.73
CA SER A 48 29.28 -14.00 29.01
C SER A 48 29.23 -12.88 30.04
N SER A 49 30.17 -11.95 29.99
CA SER A 49 30.16 -10.80 30.90
C SER A 49 28.88 -9.98 30.68
N ASP A 50 28.40 -9.32 31.74
CA ASP A 50 27.30 -8.35 31.66
C ASP A 50 27.46 -7.34 30.51
N LYS A 51 28.68 -6.87 30.25
CA LYS A 51 29.01 -6.01 29.11
C LYS A 51 28.85 -6.73 27.77
N GLU A 52 29.31 -7.98 27.65
CA GLU A 52 29.22 -8.76 26.42
C GLU A 52 27.76 -9.01 26.04
N LEU A 53 26.90 -9.37 27.01
CA LEU A 53 25.45 -9.55 26.79
C LEU A 53 24.77 -8.25 26.34
N PHE A 54 25.15 -7.11 26.92
CA PHE A 54 24.60 -5.81 26.55
C PHE A 54 25.02 -5.40 25.13
N GLU A 55 26.30 -5.52 24.79
CA GLU A 55 26.82 -5.21 23.46
C GLU A 55 26.24 -6.14 22.39
N GLU A 56 26.06 -7.43 22.70
CA GLU A 56 25.44 -8.39 21.79
C GLU A 56 23.98 -8.02 21.53
N ALA A 57 23.21 -7.67 22.57
CA ALA A 57 21.85 -7.16 22.41
C ALA A 57 21.80 -5.93 21.50
N LEU A 58 22.70 -4.97 21.70
CA LEU A 58 22.80 -3.78 20.85
C LEU A 58 23.17 -4.11 19.41
N SER A 59 23.97 -5.16 19.17
CA SER A 59 24.33 -5.60 17.82
C SER A 59 23.13 -6.10 17.03
N TYR A 60 22.18 -6.78 17.70
CA TYR A 60 20.92 -7.22 17.08
C TYR A 60 19.98 -6.04 16.77
N LEU A 61 20.06 -4.95 17.55
CA LEU A 61 19.28 -3.73 17.32
C LEU A 61 19.91 -2.80 16.28
N SER A 62 21.24 -2.72 16.27
CA SER A 62 22.03 -1.75 15.51
C SER A 62 22.57 -2.38 14.24
N ASN A 63 21.70 -2.92 13.40
CA ASN A 63 22.11 -3.41 12.09
C ASN A 63 21.69 -2.41 11.01
N LYS A 64 22.64 -1.61 10.50
CA LYS A 64 22.38 -0.66 9.41
C LYS A 64 22.13 -1.34 8.07
N LYS A 65 22.47 -2.62 7.92
CA LYS A 65 22.39 -3.36 6.65
C LYS A 65 21.26 -4.40 6.62
N LYS A 66 20.67 -4.75 7.76
CA LYS A 66 19.61 -5.77 7.89
C LYS A 66 18.53 -5.29 8.84
N GLU A 67 17.34 -5.86 8.74
CA GLU A 67 16.29 -5.60 9.72
C GLU A 67 16.78 -5.96 11.15
N PRO A 68 16.49 -5.12 12.15
CA PRO A 68 16.80 -5.41 13.54
C PRO A 68 16.14 -6.71 14.01
N ASN A 69 16.86 -7.53 14.76
CA ASN A 69 16.30 -8.73 15.37
C ASN A 69 15.89 -8.44 16.81
N TYR A 70 14.64 -8.02 16.99
CA TYR A 70 14.11 -7.65 18.31
C TYR A 70 14.00 -8.83 19.28
N ASN A 71 13.76 -10.05 18.78
CA ASN A 71 13.61 -11.23 19.63
C ASN A 71 14.94 -11.63 20.27
N GLU A 72 16.01 -11.67 19.46
CA GLU A 72 17.36 -11.98 19.97
C GLU A 72 17.86 -10.88 20.90
N ALA A 73 17.64 -9.61 20.55
CA ALA A 73 17.96 -8.49 21.43
C ALA A 73 17.25 -8.61 22.79
N LYS A 74 15.96 -8.93 22.78
CA LYS A 74 15.16 -9.13 23.99
C LYS A 74 15.70 -10.27 24.85
N ALA A 75 15.96 -11.43 24.25
CA ALA A 75 16.50 -12.59 24.95
C ALA A 75 17.85 -12.28 25.64
N LYS A 76 18.73 -11.52 24.97
CA LYS A 76 20.03 -11.12 25.55
C LYS A 76 19.90 -10.13 26.70
N LEU A 77 18.98 -9.17 26.59
CA LEU A 77 18.70 -8.20 27.66
C LEU A 77 18.04 -8.87 28.89
N GLU A 78 17.10 -9.78 28.66
CA GLU A 78 16.49 -10.59 29.74
C GLU A 78 17.54 -11.45 30.44
N ASN A 79 18.43 -12.09 29.68
CA ASN A 79 19.52 -12.89 30.23
C ASN A 79 20.49 -12.04 31.07
N LEU A 80 20.80 -10.82 30.62
CA LEU A 80 21.60 -9.86 31.39
C LEU A 80 20.95 -9.53 32.74
N LEU A 81 19.65 -9.25 32.75
CA LEU A 81 18.93 -8.92 33.99
C LEU A 81 18.82 -10.11 34.94
N HIS A 82 18.72 -11.32 34.41
CA HIS A 82 18.65 -12.54 35.20
C HIS A 82 20.00 -12.88 35.85
N GLN A 83 21.09 -12.86 35.08
CA GLN A 83 22.43 -13.22 35.56
C GLN A 83 23.10 -12.09 36.36
N PHE A 84 22.85 -10.83 36.00
CA PHE A 84 23.53 -9.65 36.56
C PHE A 84 22.55 -8.55 37.00
N PRO A 85 21.66 -8.81 37.99
CA PRO A 85 20.62 -7.86 38.40
C PRO A 85 21.17 -6.54 38.99
N LYS A 86 22.42 -6.56 39.49
CA LYS A 86 23.12 -5.38 40.05
C LYS A 86 24.11 -4.73 39.08
N SER A 87 24.11 -5.14 37.80
CA SER A 87 25.00 -4.54 36.80
C SER A 87 24.67 -3.07 36.59
N LYS A 88 25.68 -2.27 36.26
CA LYS A 88 25.51 -0.88 35.80
C LYS A 88 24.65 -0.77 34.54
N TRP A 89 24.52 -1.85 33.78
CA TRP A 89 23.70 -1.92 32.56
C TRP A 89 22.24 -2.29 32.82
N ALA A 90 21.88 -2.71 34.03
CA ALA A 90 20.55 -3.24 34.32
C ALA A 90 19.43 -2.23 34.04
N ALA A 91 19.58 -0.97 34.48
CA ALA A 91 18.58 0.07 34.22
C ALA A 91 18.41 0.35 32.71
N ALA A 92 19.52 0.40 31.96
CA ALA A 92 19.49 0.59 30.52
C ALA A 92 18.84 -0.61 29.80
N ALA A 93 19.16 -1.84 30.22
CA ALA A 93 18.58 -3.06 29.69
C ALA A 93 17.06 -3.11 29.92
N GLN A 94 16.59 -2.73 31.11
CA GLN A 94 15.16 -2.68 31.41
C GLN A 94 14.42 -1.62 30.59
N ALA A 95 15.01 -0.44 30.40
CA ALA A 95 14.44 0.60 29.55
C ALA A 95 14.37 0.17 28.07
N LEU A 96 15.41 -0.53 27.58
CA LEU A 96 15.41 -1.10 26.23
C LEU A 96 14.35 -2.18 26.08
N LEU A 97 14.19 -3.09 27.05
CA LEU A 97 13.14 -4.12 27.02
C LEU A 97 11.75 -3.49 26.93
N SER A 98 11.45 -2.51 27.78
CA SER A 98 10.17 -1.79 27.72
C SER A 98 9.94 -1.10 26.37
N SER A 99 11.00 -0.55 25.78
CA SER A 99 10.95 0.06 24.45
C SER A 99 10.67 -0.98 23.35
N LEU A 100 11.30 -2.16 23.43
CA LEU A 100 11.08 -3.26 22.49
C LEU A 100 9.66 -3.82 22.60
N ASP A 101 9.13 -3.95 23.82
CA ASP A 101 7.75 -4.36 24.04
C ASP A 101 6.78 -3.38 23.39
N ARG A 102 7.01 -2.07 23.55
CA ARG A 102 6.20 -1.03 22.91
C ARG A 102 6.30 -1.08 21.39
N ILE A 103 7.49 -1.30 20.84
CA ILE A 103 7.68 -1.48 19.39
C ILE A 103 6.89 -2.69 18.88
N SER A 104 6.95 -3.82 19.59
CA SER A 104 6.22 -5.03 19.22
C SER A 104 4.70 -4.81 19.22
N ALA A 105 4.17 -4.14 20.24
CA ALA A 105 2.75 -3.79 20.32
C ALA A 105 2.31 -2.88 19.16
N LEU A 106 3.12 -1.86 18.83
CA LEU A 106 2.85 -0.97 17.70
C LEU A 106 2.90 -1.72 16.37
N GLN A 107 3.82 -2.67 16.18
CA GLN A 107 3.87 -3.48 14.97
C GLN A 107 2.61 -4.34 14.80
N VAL A 108 2.08 -4.90 15.89
CA VAL A 108 0.81 -5.65 15.83
C VAL A 108 -0.35 -4.73 15.46
N GLN A 109 -0.45 -3.54 16.08
CA GLN A 109 -1.50 -2.57 15.77
C GLN A 109 -1.44 -2.12 14.31
N ILE A 110 -0.24 -1.83 13.79
CA ILE A 110 -0.04 -1.46 12.37
C ILE A 110 -0.50 -2.59 11.44
N LYS A 111 -0.16 -3.84 11.76
CA LYS A 111 -0.61 -5.00 10.95
C LYS A 111 -2.13 -5.14 10.96
N GLN A 112 -2.76 -4.98 12.12
CA GLN A 112 -4.22 -5.05 12.27
C GLN A 112 -4.91 -3.91 11.51
N GLU A 113 -4.45 -2.68 11.66
CA GLU A 113 -5.03 -1.52 10.97
C GLU A 113 -4.85 -1.65 9.45
N LYS A 114 -3.69 -2.14 8.99
CA LYS A 114 -3.46 -2.41 7.57
C LYS A 114 -4.41 -3.46 7.02
N GLN A 115 -4.67 -4.54 7.76
CA GLN A 115 -5.65 -5.56 7.38
C GLN A 115 -7.06 -4.99 7.32
N LYS A 116 -7.44 -4.15 8.29
CA LYS A 116 -8.74 -3.49 8.34
C LYS A 116 -8.93 -2.56 7.14
N VAL A 117 -7.96 -1.68 6.87
CA VAL A 117 -7.96 -0.76 5.73
C VAL A 117 -8.04 -1.54 4.41
N GLN A 118 -7.29 -2.64 4.27
CA GLN A 118 -7.36 -3.49 3.08
C GLN A 118 -8.74 -4.13 2.91
N GLY A 119 -9.34 -4.62 4.00
CA GLY A 119 -10.69 -5.17 3.99
C GLY A 119 -11.75 -4.13 3.61
N ASP A 120 -11.66 -2.93 4.15
CA ASP A 120 -12.59 -1.83 3.85
C ASP A 120 -12.39 -1.32 2.41
N GLN A 121 -11.15 -1.27 1.92
CA GLN A 121 -10.87 -0.94 0.52
C GLN A 121 -11.54 -1.93 -0.43
N VAL A 122 -11.47 -3.24 -0.16
CA VAL A 122 -12.13 -4.27 -0.98
C VAL A 122 -13.66 -4.09 -0.98
N LYS A 123 -14.26 -3.81 0.19
CA LYS A 123 -15.71 -3.55 0.29
C LYS A 123 -16.12 -2.32 -0.52
N LEU A 124 -15.40 -1.21 -0.36
CA LEU A 124 -15.68 0.04 -1.07
C LEU A 124 -15.53 -0.13 -2.57
N THR A 125 -14.49 -0.84 -3.04
CA THR A 125 -14.34 -1.14 -4.47
C THR A 125 -15.53 -1.94 -5.00
N LYS A 126 -15.97 -2.97 -4.27
CA LYS A 126 -17.15 -3.76 -4.66
C LYS A 126 -18.43 -2.94 -4.70
N GLU A 127 -18.62 -2.03 -3.74
CA GLU A 127 -19.79 -1.14 -3.69
C GLU A 127 -19.78 -0.16 -4.87
N ILE A 128 -18.63 0.45 -5.18
CA ILE A 128 -18.47 1.34 -6.34
C ILE A 128 -18.78 0.60 -7.64
N GLU A 129 -18.30 -0.63 -7.81
CA GLU A 129 -18.59 -1.45 -8.98
C GLU A 129 -20.09 -1.76 -9.08
N GLY A 130 -20.72 -2.17 -7.98
CA GLY A 130 -22.17 -2.41 -7.92
C GLY A 130 -22.99 -1.18 -8.28
N LEU A 131 -22.63 0.00 -7.76
CA LEU A 131 -23.30 1.26 -8.09
C LEU A 131 -23.11 1.63 -9.56
N ARG A 132 -21.91 1.43 -10.11
CA ARG A 132 -21.62 1.68 -11.53
C ARG A 132 -22.45 0.78 -12.45
N ASP A 133 -22.55 -0.50 -12.13
CA ASP A 133 -23.30 -1.46 -12.93
C ASP A 133 -24.81 -1.21 -12.84
N ASN A 134 -25.31 -0.85 -11.65
CA ASN A 134 -26.69 -0.39 -11.47
C ASN A 134 -26.96 0.88 -12.29
N GLY A 135 -26.04 1.84 -12.29
CA GLY A 135 -26.14 3.06 -13.10
C GLY A 135 -26.26 2.75 -14.59
N LYS A 136 -25.39 1.89 -15.12
CA LYS A 136 -25.45 1.43 -16.52
C LYS A 136 -26.76 0.70 -16.84
N GLN A 137 -27.25 -0.14 -15.94
CA GLN A 137 -28.51 -0.85 -16.14
C GLN A 137 -29.70 0.11 -16.23
N ILE A 138 -29.73 1.11 -15.34
CA ILE A 138 -30.78 2.13 -15.30
C ILE A 138 -30.72 2.99 -16.57
N GLU A 139 -29.53 3.44 -16.96
CA GLU A 139 -29.31 4.20 -18.19
C GLU A 139 -29.77 3.41 -19.43
N GLY A 140 -29.45 2.12 -19.51
CA GLY A 140 -29.91 1.23 -20.58
C GLY A 140 -31.44 1.10 -20.63
N LYS A 141 -32.09 0.97 -19.48
CA LYS A 141 -33.57 0.94 -19.38
C LYS A 141 -34.19 2.25 -19.87
N TYR A 142 -33.67 3.39 -19.43
CA TYR A 142 -34.17 4.69 -19.87
C TYR A 142 -33.93 4.92 -21.36
N SER A 143 -32.77 4.55 -21.88
CA SER A 143 -32.48 4.65 -23.31
C SER A 143 -33.46 3.82 -24.15
N ALA A 144 -33.73 2.57 -23.75
CA ALA A 144 -34.71 1.72 -24.42
C ALA A 144 -36.13 2.31 -24.36
N GLU A 145 -36.51 2.85 -23.21
CA GLU A 145 -37.83 3.48 -23.02
C GLU A 145 -37.99 4.75 -23.86
N ILE A 146 -36.95 5.58 -23.97
CA ILE A 146 -36.95 6.76 -24.84
C ILE A 146 -37.20 6.35 -26.30
N VAL A 147 -36.50 5.32 -26.78
CA VAL A 147 -36.69 4.81 -28.15
C VAL A 147 -38.11 4.28 -28.35
N ARG A 148 -38.66 3.54 -27.37
CA ARG A 148 -40.04 3.03 -27.40
C ARG A 148 -41.05 4.17 -27.52
N LEU A 149 -40.92 5.19 -26.66
CA LEU A 149 -41.81 6.35 -26.68
C LEU A 149 -41.69 7.17 -27.97
N GLN A 150 -40.49 7.30 -28.53
CA GLN A 150 -40.30 7.95 -29.83
C GLN A 150 -41.01 7.20 -30.95
N GLN A 151 -40.89 5.88 -30.99
CA GLN A 151 -41.59 5.04 -31.97
C GLN A 151 -43.11 5.16 -31.83
N GLU A 152 -43.63 5.09 -30.61
CA GLU A 152 -45.05 5.25 -30.32
C GLU A 152 -45.56 6.64 -30.74
N ASN A 153 -44.80 7.70 -30.48
CA ASN A 153 -45.14 9.05 -30.89
C ASN A 153 -45.22 9.21 -32.41
N GLU A 154 -44.26 8.63 -33.14
CA GLU A 154 -44.27 8.64 -34.61
C GLU A 154 -45.44 7.81 -35.18
N GLN A 155 -45.81 6.71 -34.54
CA GLN A 155 -46.98 5.94 -34.93
C GLN A 155 -48.27 6.75 -34.72
N LEU A 156 -48.44 7.36 -33.55
CA LEU A 156 -49.60 8.19 -33.23
C LEU A 156 -49.73 9.39 -34.19
N LYS A 157 -48.61 10.01 -34.60
CA LYS A 157 -48.63 11.08 -35.62
C LYS A 157 -49.19 10.59 -36.95
N LYS A 158 -48.80 9.40 -37.40
CA LYS A 158 -49.31 8.79 -38.65
C LYS A 158 -50.80 8.50 -38.54
N ASP A 159 -51.23 7.92 -37.42
CA ASP A 159 -52.62 7.57 -37.18
C ASP A 159 -53.52 8.83 -37.16
N ILE A 160 -53.06 9.90 -36.49
CA ILE A 160 -53.75 11.21 -36.52
C ILE A 160 -53.88 11.73 -37.95
N GLN A 161 -52.83 11.62 -38.77
CA GLN A 161 -52.89 12.08 -40.15
C GLN A 161 -53.87 11.26 -41.00
N GLN A 162 -53.94 9.95 -40.78
CA GLN A 162 -54.92 9.08 -41.45
C GLN A 162 -56.35 9.43 -41.05
N LEU A 163 -56.61 9.65 -39.76
CA LEU A 163 -57.92 10.06 -39.26
C LEU A 163 -58.36 11.40 -39.89
N LYS A 164 -57.47 12.39 -39.95
CA LYS A 164 -57.76 13.68 -40.64
C LYS A 164 -58.12 13.48 -42.10
N ASN A 165 -57.39 12.61 -42.82
CA ASN A 165 -57.69 12.33 -44.22
C ASN A 165 -59.07 11.66 -44.40
N LEU A 166 -59.42 10.74 -43.52
CA LEU A 166 -60.73 10.07 -43.52
C LEU A 166 -61.86 11.06 -43.20
N GLU A 167 -61.65 11.96 -42.24
CA GLU A 167 -62.60 13.01 -41.89
C GLU A 167 -62.89 13.92 -43.09
N ILE A 168 -61.85 14.36 -43.81
CA ILE A 168 -62.02 15.14 -45.05
C ILE A 168 -62.82 14.35 -46.11
N GLN A 169 -62.58 13.05 -46.26
CA GLN A 169 -63.32 12.23 -47.22
C GLN A 169 -64.79 12.07 -46.84
N LEU A 170 -65.08 11.91 -45.55
CA LEU A 170 -66.46 11.85 -45.04
C LEU A 170 -67.19 13.17 -45.29
N GLU A 171 -66.57 14.30 -44.95
CA GLU A 171 -67.15 15.63 -45.18
C GLU A 171 -67.45 15.87 -46.68
N LYS A 172 -66.54 15.45 -47.57
CA LYS A 172 -66.76 15.53 -49.03
C LYS A 172 -67.95 14.69 -49.48
N ARG A 173 -68.07 13.45 -48.99
CA ARG A 173 -69.21 12.58 -49.32
C ARG A 173 -70.52 13.16 -48.82
N GLU A 174 -70.53 13.71 -47.61
CA GLU A 174 -71.71 14.33 -47.04
C GLU A 174 -72.17 15.54 -47.85
N LYS A 175 -71.23 16.40 -48.30
CA LYS A 175 -71.53 17.53 -49.20
C LYS A 175 -72.05 17.11 -50.57
N MET A 176 -71.67 15.93 -51.09
CA MET A 176 -72.19 15.42 -52.37
C MET A 176 -73.59 14.78 -52.25
N LEU A 177 -74.02 14.43 -51.04
CA LEU A 177 -75.30 13.79 -50.76
C LEU A 177 -76.39 14.78 -50.32
N ARG A 178 -76.03 16.05 -50.09
CA ARG A 178 -76.93 17.16 -49.76
C ARG A 178 -77.10 18.08 -50.95
#